data_AF-A0A965ACR0-F1
#
_entry.id   AF-A0A965ACR0-F1
#
_cell.length_a   1.000
_cell.length_b   1.000
_cell.length_c   1.000
_cell.angle_alpha   90.00
_cell.angle_beta   90.00
_cell.angle_gamma   90.00
#
_symmetry.space_group_name_H-M   'P 1'
#
loop_
_entity.id
_entity.type
_entity.pdbx_description
1 polymer ?
#
loop_
_entity_poly.entity_id
_entity_poly.type
_entity_poly.pdbx_seq_one_letter_code
_entity_poly.pdbx_strand_id
1 'polypeptide(L)' 'MGRGDKKTAKGKRTIGSFGKARNRKTIKAKLKRTASKKSADAPATPAKAKKVARKKAE' A
#
# COMPACT_ATOMS: atom_id res chain seq x y z
N MET A 1 -8.06 -9.92 -7.11
CA MET A 1 -9.16 -9.20 -7.79
C MET A 1 -8.61 -8.06 -8.66
N GLY A 2 -8.99 -8.01 -9.93
CA GLY A 2 -8.35 -7.18 -10.97
C GLY A 2 -8.87 -5.74 -11.10
N ARG A 3 -8.45 -5.03 -12.16
CA ARG A 3 -8.89 -3.65 -12.46
C ARG A 3 -10.38 -3.54 -12.83
N GLY A 4 -11.01 -4.63 -13.27
CA GLY A 4 -12.45 -4.64 -13.57
C GLY A 4 -13.36 -4.74 -12.33
N ASP A 5 -12.80 -5.09 -11.17
CA ASP A 5 -13.60 -5.31 -9.97
C ASP A 5 -13.95 -3.99 -9.26
N LYS A 6 -15.22 -3.57 -9.44
CA LYS A 6 -15.79 -2.33 -8.90
C LYS A 6 -15.91 -2.29 -7.38
N LYS A 7 -15.74 -3.41 -6.68
CA LYS A 7 -15.80 -3.48 -5.20
C LYS A 7 -14.43 -3.24 -4.57
N THR A 8 -13.34 -3.37 -5.33
CA THR A 8 -11.98 -3.19 -4.82
C THR A 8 -11.48 -1.76 -4.97
N ALA A 9 -10.47 -1.40 -4.17
CA ALA A 9 -9.77 -0.13 -4.33
C ALA A 9 -9.15 0.04 -5.74
N LYS A 10 -8.71 -1.08 -6.36
CA LYS A 10 -8.09 -1.08 -7.69
C LYS A 10 -9.10 -0.78 -8.80
N GLY A 11 -10.26 -1.44 -8.81
CA GLY A 11 -11.28 -1.13 -9.82
C GLY A 11 -11.98 0.20 -9.58
N LYS A 12 -12.16 0.63 -8.32
CA LYS A 12 -12.58 2.01 -8.01
C LYS A 12 -11.57 3.06 -8.51
N ARG A 13 -10.28 2.72 -8.53
CA ARG A 13 -9.25 3.59 -9.13
C ARG A 13 -9.43 3.70 -10.65
N THR A 14 -9.59 2.56 -11.32
CA THR A 14 -9.75 2.51 -12.78
C THR A 14 -11.00 3.24 -13.27
N ILE A 15 -12.13 3.11 -12.58
CA ILE A 15 -13.39 3.79 -12.95
C ILE A 15 -13.43 5.25 -12.49
N GLY A 16 -12.50 5.67 -11.62
CA GLY A 16 -12.50 7.03 -11.07
C GLY A 16 -13.56 7.28 -9.98
N SER A 17 -14.27 6.26 -9.52
CA SER A 17 -15.29 6.39 -8.46
C SER A 17 -14.72 6.19 -7.05
N PHE A 18 -15.47 6.65 -6.05
CA PHE A 18 -15.17 6.47 -4.63
C PHE A 18 -16.23 5.58 -3.97
N GLY A 19 -15.90 5.02 -2.81
CA GLY A 19 -16.81 4.17 -2.05
C GLY A 19 -16.11 3.59 -0.81
N LYS A 20 -16.69 2.56 -0.19
CA LYS A 20 -16.12 1.93 1.01
C LYS A 20 -14.65 1.52 0.83
N ALA A 21 -14.33 0.90 -0.31
CA ALA A 21 -12.97 0.45 -0.62
C ALA A 21 -11.99 1.58 -1.02
N ARG A 22 -12.49 2.73 -1.50
CA ARG A 22 -11.67 3.92 -1.87
C ARG A 22 -12.31 5.17 -1.28
N ASN A 23 -12.07 5.42 0.01
CA ASN A 23 -12.71 6.51 0.75
C ASN A 23 -11.90 7.83 0.68
N ARG A 24 -12.55 8.90 0.22
CA ARG A 24 -11.96 10.25 0.07
C ARG A 24 -11.32 10.79 1.36
N LYS A 25 -12.01 10.70 2.51
CA LYS A 25 -11.53 11.26 3.78
C LYS A 25 -10.23 10.59 4.22
N THR A 26 -10.20 9.26 4.15
CA THR A 26 -9.01 8.47 4.50
C THR A 26 -7.83 8.74 3.58
N ILE A 27 -8.06 8.93 2.28
CA ILE A 27 -7.02 9.26 1.30
C ILE A 27 -6.44 10.64 1.61
N LYS A 28 -7.28 11.65 1.81
CA LYS A 28 -6.83 13.00 2.18
C LYS A 28 -6.01 13.00 3.47
N ALA A 29 -6.45 12.27 4.50
CA ALA A 29 -5.71 12.16 5.75
C ALA A 29 -4.34 11.48 5.57
N LYS A 30 -4.26 10.42 4.75
CA LYS A 30 -2.99 9.77 4.42
C LYS A 30 -2.06 10.72 3.66
N LEU A 31 -2.57 11.44 2.65
CA LEU A 31 -1.79 12.41 1.87
C LEU A 31 -1.21 13.53 2.75
N LYS A 32 -2.00 14.08 3.68
CA LYS A 32 -1.51 15.08 4.64
C LYS A 32 -0.42 14.52 5.54
N ARG A 33 -0.60 13.29 6.04
CA ARG A 33 0.40 12.62 6.89
C ARG A 33 1.69 12.30 6.14
N THR A 34 1.61 11.90 4.87
CA THR A 34 2.81 11.65 4.06
C THR A 34 3.53 12.95 3.71
N ALA A 35 2.79 14.05 3.49
CA ALA A 35 3.39 15.36 3.24
C ALA A 35 4.04 15.97 4.50
N SER A 36 3.47 15.75 5.69
CA SER A 36 4.02 16.28 6.94
C SER A 36 5.24 15.50 7.44
N LYS A 37 5.34 14.22 7.07
CA LYS A 37 6.54 13.43 7.34
C LYS A 37 7.57 13.83 6.29
N LYS A 38 8.52 14.69 6.67
CA LYS A 38 9.70 15.00 5.85
C LYS A 38 10.30 13.66 5.43
N SER A 39 10.22 13.40 4.13
CA SER A 39 10.78 12.22 3.50
C SER A 39 12.27 12.24 3.77
N ALA A 40 12.71 11.46 4.76
CA ALA A 40 14.02 10.85 4.65
C ALA A 40 13.92 9.95 3.42
N ASP A 41 14.64 10.31 2.36
CA ASP A 41 14.88 9.47 1.20
C ASP A 41 15.12 8.03 1.64
N ALA A 42 14.12 7.19 1.42
CA ALA A 42 14.30 5.76 1.37
C ALA A 42 14.21 5.40 -0.11
N PRO A 43 15.34 5.30 -0.84
CA PRO A 43 15.32 4.61 -2.11
C PRO A 43 14.75 3.21 -1.87
N ALA A 44 13.97 2.73 -2.83
CA ALA A 44 13.46 1.38 -2.86
C ALA A 44 14.62 0.38 -2.64
N THR A 45 14.80 -0.06 -1.40
CA THR A 45 15.63 -1.21 -1.07
C THR A 45 14.66 -2.37 -0.82
N PRO A 46 14.82 -3.51 -1.49
CA PRO A 46 13.99 -4.66 -1.20
C PRO A 46 14.21 -5.00 0.27
N ALA A 47 13.12 -5.01 1.04
CA ALA A 47 13.13 -5.47 2.42
C ALA A 47 13.92 -6.79 2.46
N LYS A 48 15.07 -6.76 3.14
CA LYS A 48 15.95 -7.91 3.31
C LYS A 48 15.06 -9.10 3.67
N ALA A 49 15.13 -10.14 2.84
CA ALA A 49 14.47 -11.39 3.07
C ALA A 49 14.65 -11.77 4.54
N LYS A 50 13.54 -12.05 5.24
CA LYS A 50 13.57 -12.75 6.52
C LYS A 50 14.33 -14.05 6.25
N LYS A 51 15.61 -14.12 6.62
CA LYS A 51 16.35 -15.37 6.65
C LYS A 51 15.63 -16.25 7.66
N VAL A 52 14.85 -17.20 7.15
CA VAL A 52 14.33 -18.31 7.94
C VAL A 52 15.56 -18.99 8.54
N ALA A 53 15.63 -19.06 9.87
CA ALA A 53 16.69 -19.77 10.56
C ALA A 53 16.68 -21.22 10.07
N ARG A 54 17.74 -21.65 9.38
CA ARG A 54 17.95 -23.06 9.07
C ARG A 54 18.19 -23.76 10.42
N LYS A 55 17.26 -24.61 10.83
CA LYS A 55 17.48 -25.53 11.95
C LYS A 55 18.63 -26.45 11.53
N LYS A 56 19.70 -26.48 12.31
CA LYS A 56 20.80 -27.43 12.12
C LYS A 56 20.24 -28.85 12.19
N ALA A 57 20.79 -29.69 11.31
CA ALA A 57 20.67 -31.13 11.37
C ALA A 57 21.30 -31.65 12.67
N GLU A 58 20.58 -32.57 13.30
CA GLU A 58 21.09 -33.74 14.02
C GLU A 58 20.17 -34.90 13.67
#